data_AF-A0A352JFY1-F1
#
_entry.id   AF-A0A352JFY1-F1
#
_cell.length_a   1.000
_cell.length_b   1.000
_cell.length_c   1.000
_cell.angle_alpha   90.00
_cell.angle_beta   90.00
_cell.angle_gamma   90.00
#
_symmetry.space_group_name_H-M   'P 1'
#
loop_
_entity.id
_entity.type
_entity.pdbx_description
1 polymer ?
#
loop_
_entity_poly.entity_id
_entity_poly.type
_entity_poly.pdbx_seq_one_letter_code
_entity_poly.pdbx_strand_id
1 'polypeptide(L)'
;MKSRIVIDTSVLISALIGSTGASRELIRLCLQGEYQPLMGNTLFLEYESVVLREEIITQCTLTKQEILILLDAFMSVCQWIDIYYLWRPNLKDEADNHLIELAIAGNAQI
;
A
#
# COMPACT_ATOMS: atom_id res chain seq x y z
N MET A 1 15.18 11.78 -9.34
CA MET A 1 13.70 11.69 -9.37
C MET A 1 13.32 10.49 -8.52
N LYS A 2 12.37 10.61 -7.59
CA LYS A 2 11.99 9.49 -6.70
C LYS A 2 11.32 8.38 -7.52
N SER A 3 11.64 7.12 -7.25
CA SER A 3 10.97 6.00 -7.90
C SER A 3 9.52 5.93 -7.41
N ARG A 4 8.59 5.83 -8.37
CA ARG A 4 7.15 5.71 -8.12
C ARG A 4 6.82 4.24 -7.98
N ILE A 5 6.13 3.88 -6.90
CA ILE A 5 5.85 2.49 -6.56
C ILE A 5 4.40 2.35 -6.10
N VAL A 6 3.80 1.19 -6.38
CA VAL A 6 2.54 0.76 -5.76
C VAL A 6 2.90 -0.23 -4.67
N ILE A 7 2.41 0.01 -3.45
CA ILE A 7 2.59 -0.94 -2.35
C ILE A 7 1.38 -1.87 -2.33
N ASP A 8 1.62 -3.16 -2.47
CA ASP A 8 0.55 -4.15 -2.34
C ASP A 8 0.09 -4.26 -0.86
N THR A 9 -1.16 -4.66 -0.65
CA THR A 9 -1.74 -4.90 0.68
C THR A 9 -0.93 -5.92 1.46
N SER A 10 -0.43 -6.99 0.83
CA SER A 10 0.38 -8.00 1.52
C SER A 10 1.68 -7.41 2.10
N VAL A 11 2.27 -6.43 1.41
CA VAL A 11 3.47 -5.71 1.86
C VAL A 11 3.15 -4.80 3.04
N LEU A 12 2.05 -4.05 2.99
CA LEU A 12 1.60 -3.22 4.11
C LEU A 12 1.33 -4.10 5.35
N ILE A 13 0.61 -5.21 5.19
CA ILE A 13 0.29 -6.12 6.29
C ILE A 13 1.56 -6.74 6.88
N SER A 14 2.51 -7.16 6.03
CA SER A 14 3.80 -7.66 6.48
C SER A 14 4.60 -6.61 7.25
N ALA A 15 4.50 -5.33 6.87
CA ALA A 15 5.12 -4.22 7.58
C ALA A 15 4.44 -3.89 8.92
N LEU A 16 3.15 -4.20 9.08
CA LEU A 16 2.44 -4.04 10.35
C LEU A 16 2.78 -5.16 11.34
N ILE A 17 2.77 -6.41 10.87
CA ILE A 17 3.05 -7.60 11.69
C ILE A 17 4.55 -7.65 12.06
N GLY A 18 5.44 -7.47 11.08
CA GLY A 18 6.88 -7.52 11.28
C GLY A 18 7.43 -6.18 11.76
N SER A 19 8.14 -6.17 12.90
CA SER A 19 8.84 -4.97 13.38
C SER A 19 10.16 -4.69 12.64
N THR A 20 10.64 -5.66 11.86
CA THR A 20 11.86 -5.60 11.03
C THR A 20 11.62 -6.29 9.69
N GLY A 21 12.52 -6.07 8.71
CA GLY A 21 12.48 -6.72 7.39
C GLY A 21 12.16 -5.77 6.24
N ALA A 22 12.15 -6.32 5.03
CA ALA A 22 12.06 -5.55 3.79
C ALA A 22 10.78 -4.70 3.69
N SER A 23 9.62 -5.25 4.06
CA SER A 23 8.35 -4.51 3.99
C SER A 23 8.31 -3.32 4.95
N ARG A 24 8.78 -3.52 6.19
CA ARG A 24 8.89 -2.46 7.21
C ARG A 24 9.82 -1.34 6.73
N GLU A 25 10.94 -1.71 6.12
CA GLU A 25 11.90 -0.75 5.58
C GLU A 25 11.36 -0.01 4.37
N LEU A 26 10.59 -0.68 3.50
CA LEU A 26 9.97 -0.04 2.34
C LEU A 26 8.97 1.06 2.76
N ILE A 27 8.14 0.79 3.77
CA ILE A 27 7.24 1.81 4.35
C ILE A 27 8.04 2.96 4.98
N ARG A 28 9.14 2.67 5.68
CA ARG A 28 10.04 3.69 6.24
C ARG A 28 10.62 4.59 5.15
N LEU A 29 11.14 4.01 4.07
CA LEU A 29 11.72 4.75 2.95
C LEU A 29 10.66 5.62 2.25
N CYS A 30 9.40 5.17 2.18
CA CYS A 30 8.30 6.01 1.71
C CYS A 30 8.06 7.22 2.63
N LEU A 31 8.00 7.00 3.94
CA LEU A 31 7.81 8.07 4.94
C LEU A 31 8.98 9.07 4.98
N GLN A 32 10.19 8.61 4.69
CA GLN A 32 11.38 9.46 4.52
C GLN A 32 11.42 10.17 3.16
N GLY A 33 10.53 9.78 2.25
CA GLY A 33 10.44 10.35 0.91
C GLY A 33 11.53 9.86 -0.04
N GLU A 34 12.14 8.71 0.17
CA GLU A 34 13.06 8.11 -0.81
C GLU A 34 12.28 7.49 -1.98
N TYR A 35 11.07 6.98 -1.71
CA TYR A 35 10.11 6.52 -2.71
C TYR A 35 8.87 7.42 -2.74
N GLN A 36 8.19 7.44 -3.90
CA GLN A 36 6.87 8.05 -4.05
C GLN A 36 5.83 6.93 -4.12
N PRO A 37 5.16 6.57 -3.00
CA PRO A 37 4.07 5.62 -3.07
C PRO A 37 2.88 6.23 -3.81
N LEU A 38 2.23 5.40 -4.62
CA LEU A 38 1.02 5.75 -5.36
C LEU A 38 -0.18 5.11 -4.69
N MET A 39 -1.31 5.80 -4.72
CA MET A 39 -2.56 5.32 -4.14
C MET A 39 -3.74 5.60 -5.06
N GLY A 40 -4.74 4.74 -5.01
CA GLY A 40 -6.04 4.95 -5.65
C GLY A 40 -7.16 4.44 -4.74
N ASN A 41 -8.40 4.79 -5.06
CA ASN A 41 -9.56 4.51 -4.21
C ASN A 41 -9.69 3.01 -3.87
N THR A 42 -9.57 2.12 -4.86
CA THR A 42 -9.74 0.67 -4.66
C THR A 42 -8.73 0.10 -3.67
N LEU A 43 -7.44 0.41 -3.87
CA LEU A 43 -6.36 -0.04 -3.00
C LEU A 43 -6.48 0.54 -1.58
N PHE A 44 -6.89 1.81 -1.47
CA PHE A 44 -7.13 2.44 -0.18
C PHE A 44 -8.26 1.74 0.60
N LEU A 45 -9.39 1.47 -0.05
CA LEU A 45 -10.50 0.75 0.57
C LEU A 45 -10.10 -0.68 0.96
N GLU A 46 -9.26 -1.33 0.17
CA GLU A 46 -8.69 -2.62 0.51
C GLU A 46 -7.87 -2.53 1.80
N TYR A 47 -6.98 -1.55 1.92
CA TYR A 47 -6.19 -1.31 3.13
C TYR A 47 -7.10 -1.14 4.34
N GLU A 48 -8.08 -0.23 4.30
CA GLU A 48 -9.03 -0.01 5.39
C GLU A 48 -9.76 -1.30 5.79
N SER A 49 -10.11 -2.14 4.81
CA SER A 49 -10.79 -3.40 5.05
C SER A 49 -9.91 -4.49 5.69
N VAL A 50 -8.58 -4.39 5.59
CA VAL A 50 -7.63 -5.44 6.05
C VAL A 50 -6.89 -5.04 7.32
N VAL A 51 -6.43 -3.79 7.45
CA VAL A 51 -5.50 -3.40 8.54
C VAL A 51 -6.06 -3.57 9.95
N LEU A 52 -7.40 -3.56 10.10
CA LEU A 52 -8.08 -3.71 11.39
C LEU A 52 -8.77 -5.06 11.57
N ARG A 53 -8.49 -6.05 10.73
CA ARG A 53 -8.99 -7.42 10.94
C ARG A 53 -8.36 -8.02 12.20
N GLU A 54 -9.13 -8.83 12.94
CA GLU A 54 -8.68 -9.39 14.22
C GLU A 54 -7.43 -10.27 14.06
N GLU A 55 -7.33 -11.02 12.96
CA GLU A 55 -6.18 -11.87 12.66
C GLU A 55 -4.90 -11.06 12.45
N ILE A 56 -5.00 -9.82 11.96
CA ILE A 56 -3.86 -8.92 11.78
C ILE A 56 -3.49 -8.26 13.10
N ILE A 57 -4.49 -7.71 13.80
CA ILE A 57 -4.27 -7.01 15.07
C ILE A 57 -3.63 -7.94 16.11
N THR A 58 -4.08 -9.19 16.18
CA THR A 58 -3.53 -10.18 17.13
C THR A 58 -2.08 -10.56 16.86
N GLN A 59 -1.59 -10.36 15.64
CA GLN A 59 -0.20 -10.62 15.24
C GLN A 59 0.69 -9.37 15.29
N CYS A 60 0.09 -8.18 15.35
CA CYS A 60 0.82 -6.92 15.42
C CYS A 60 1.26 -6.59 16.85
N THR A 61 2.41 -5.96 16.98
CA THR A 61 2.86 -5.38 18.26
C THR A 61 2.25 -4.01 18.54
N LEU A 62 1.63 -3.39 17.52
CA LEU A 62 0.98 -2.09 17.58
C LEU A 62 -0.47 -2.23 18.07
N THR A 63 -0.92 -1.25 18.84
CA THR A 63 -2.33 -1.05 19.16
C THR A 63 -3.13 -0.64 17.92
N LYS A 64 -4.46 -0.83 17.95
CA LYS A 64 -5.35 -0.39 16.86
C LYS A 64 -5.16 1.09 16.51
N GLN A 65 -4.95 1.94 17.51
CA GLN A 65 -4.74 3.37 17.32
C GLN A 65 -3.39 3.66 16.64
N GLU A 66 -2.32 2.96 17.02
CA GLU A 66 -1.01 3.10 16.38
C GLU A 66 -1.02 2.60 14.93
N ILE A 67 -1.78 1.54 14.63
CA ILE A 67 -1.99 1.06 13.26
C ILE A 67 -2.64 2.16 12.40
N LEU A 68 -3.70 2.80 12.91
CA LEU A 68 -4.37 3.88 12.20
C LEU A 68 -3.46 5.11 12.02
N ILE A 69 -2.70 5.48 13.05
CA ILE A 69 -1.72 6.58 12.94
C ILE A 69 -0.67 6.29 11.87
N LEU A 70 -0.17 5.05 11.81
CA LEU A 70 0.79 4.66 10.78
C LEU A 70 0.16 4.66 9.38
N LEU A 71 -1.08 4.19 9.25
CA LEU A 71 -1.81 4.23 7.98
C LEU A 71 -2.02 5.67 7.52
N ASP A 72 -2.48 6.57 8.40
CA ASP A 72 -2.66 7.99 8.11
C ASP A 72 -1.33 8.65 7.71
N ALA A 73 -0.25 8.36 8.43
CA ALA A 73 1.08 8.85 8.10
C ALA A 73 1.54 8.36 6.72
N PHE A 74 1.32 7.09 6.40
CA PHE A 74 1.64 6.53 5.08
C PHE A 74 0.78 7.16 3.98
N MET A 75 -0.52 7.34 4.21
CA MET A 75 -1.41 8.01 3.26
C MET A 75 -1.00 9.47 3.01
N SER A 76 -0.49 10.16 4.03
CA SER A 76 -0.03 11.55 3.90
C SER A 76 1.14 11.74 2.94
N VAL A 77 1.91 10.68 2.65
CA VAL A 77 3.02 10.69 1.69
C VAL A 77 2.68 10.03 0.36
N CYS A 78 1.51 9.42 0.23
CA CYS A 78 1.01 8.85 -1.01
C CYS A 78 0.60 9.92 -2.01
N GLN A 79 0.91 9.68 -3.29
CA GLN A 79 0.34 10.44 -4.38
C GLN A 79 -0.94 9.73 -4.86
N TRP A 80 -2.07 10.42 -4.79
CA TRP A 80 -3.33 9.91 -5.34
C TRP A 80 -3.29 9.94 -6.87
N ILE A 81 -3.71 8.85 -7.50
CA ILE A 81 -3.78 8.70 -8.95
C ILE A 81 -5.21 8.38 -9.35
N ASP A 82 -5.77 9.22 -10.21
CA ASP A 82 -7.08 8.99 -10.82
C ASP A 82 -6.93 8.01 -11.99
N ILE A 83 -7.69 6.91 -11.94
CA ILE A 83 -7.73 5.92 -13.01
C ILE A 83 -8.94 6.22 -13.89
N TYR A 84 -8.70 6.79 -15.08
CA TYR A 84 -9.75 7.16 -16.03
C TYR A 84 -10.15 6.03 -16.99
N TYR A 85 -9.25 5.07 -17.20
CA TYR A 85 -9.47 3.93 -18.09
C TYR A 85 -9.14 2.66 -17.33
N LEU A 86 -10.08 1.73 -17.27
CA LEU A 86 -9.85 0.40 -16.73
C LEU A 86 -9.18 -0.44 -17.81
N TRP A 87 -7.89 -0.71 -17.60
CA TRP A 87 -7.17 -1.70 -18.38
C TRP A 87 -7.39 -3.00 -17.65
N ARG A 88 -8.08 -3.99 -18.22
CA ARG A 88 -8.20 -5.31 -17.57
C ARG A 88 -7.06 -6.22 -18.01
N PRO A 89 -5.88 -6.20 -17.36
CA PRO A 89 -4.91 -7.25 -17.58
C PRO A 89 -5.57 -8.58 -17.20
N ASN A 90 -5.23 -9.65 -17.91
CA ASN A 90 -5.79 -10.97 -17.66
C ASN A 90 -4.88 -11.70 -16.66
N LEU A 91 -4.75 -11.14 -15.44
CA LEU A 91 -3.97 -11.75 -14.37
C LEU A 91 -4.67 -13.01 -13.86
N LYS A 92 -3.89 -13.89 -13.23
CA LYS A 92 -4.44 -15.11 -12.63
C LYS A 92 -5.34 -14.79 -11.43
N ASP A 93 -4.96 -13.78 -10.65
CA ASP A 93 -5.82 -13.21 -9.62
C ASP A 93 -6.43 -11.92 -10.15
N GLU A 94 -7.75 -11.97 -10.38
CA GLU A 94 -8.50 -10.83 -10.90
C GLU A 94 -8.54 -9.66 -9.90
N ALA A 95 -8.36 -9.93 -8.60
CA ALA A 95 -8.30 -8.88 -7.59
C ALA A 95 -7.07 -7.99 -7.78
N ASP A 96 -5.95 -8.52 -8.29
CA ASP A 96 -4.69 -7.79 -8.44
C ASP A 96 -4.66 -6.84 -9.66
N ASN A 97 -5.64 -6.95 -10.55
CA ASN A 97 -5.68 -6.16 -11.79
C ASN A 97 -5.62 -4.65 -11.50
N HIS A 98 -6.29 -4.21 -10.44
CA HIS A 98 -6.33 -2.79 -10.05
C HIS A 98 -4.96 -2.25 -9.61
N LEU A 99 -4.06 -3.09 -9.11
CA LEU A 99 -2.69 -2.69 -8.75
C LEU A 99 -1.88 -2.35 -10.00
N ILE A 100 -2.00 -3.16 -11.05
CA ILE A 100 -1.34 -2.94 -12.33
C ILE A 100 -1.93 -1.72 -13.03
N GLU A 101 -3.25 -1.55 -13.01
CA GLU A 101 -3.92 -0.35 -13.52
C GLU A 101 -3.36 0.91 -12.85
N LEU A 102 -3.26 0.91 -11.51
CA LEU A 102 -2.70 2.01 -10.73
C LEU A 102 -1.23 2.27 -11.08
N ALA A 103 -0.42 1.22 -11.17
CA ALA A 103 0.99 1.32 -11.52
C ALA A 103 1.19 1.96 -12.91
N ILE A 104 0.41 1.53 -13.91
CA ILE A 104 0.46 2.09 -15.27
C ILE A 104 -0.01 3.54 -15.27
N ALA A 105 -1.17 3.84 -14.66
CA ALA A 105 -1.73 5.19 -14.62
C ALA A 105 -0.79 6.19 -13.93
N GLY A 106 -0.09 5.75 -12.88
CA GLY A 106 0.85 6.58 -12.13
C GLY A 106 2.29 6.56 -12.66
N ASN A 107 2.56 5.88 -13.77
CA ASN A 107 3.89 5.70 -14.35
C ASN A 107 4.91 5.17 -13.32
N ALA A 108 4.50 4.15 -12.57
CA ALA A 108 5.35 3.41 -11.65
C ALA A 108 6.44 2.65 -12.43
N GLN A 109 7.61 2.50 -11.80
CA GLN A 109 8.65 1.63 -12.36
C GLN A 109 8.31 0.16 -12.10
N ILE A 110 8.52 -0.67 -13.11
CA ILE A 110 8.33 -2.14 -13.09
C ILE A 110 9.66 -2.80 -12.76
#